data_AF-A0A0Q5AXY7-F1
#
_entry.id   AF-A0A0Q5AXY7-F1
#
_cell.length_a   1.000
_cell.length_b   1.000
_cell.length_c   1.000
_cell.angle_alpha   90.00
_cell.angle_beta   90.00
_cell.angle_gamma   90.00
#
_symmetry.space_group_name_H-M   'P 1'
#
loop_
_entity.id
_entity.type
_entity.pdbx_description
1 polymer ?
#
loop_
_entity_poly.entity_id
_entity_poly.type
_entity_poly.pdbx_seq_one_letter_code
_entity_poly.pdbx_strand_id
1 'polypeptide(L)'
;MLHETDLAQRILTLFFDFVARDIGPDDRTPEILAAWVDGAAHLAVIYRSSFDPDLVLGLRRFFDADLGIDARSGAAEIQESISEPLGDGINFVRADAEGVLWSGDLDDDLPHAPSRQ
;
A
#
# COMPACT_ATOMS: atom_id res chain seq x y z
N MET A 1 2.48 16.65 19.14
CA MET A 1 1.84 15.38 18.80
C MET A 1 1.03 15.57 17.54
N LEU A 2 1.62 15.26 16.39
CA LEU A 2 0.81 14.90 15.22
C LEU A 2 0.05 13.64 15.63
N HIS A 3 -1.27 13.63 15.51
CA HIS A 3 -2.02 12.42 15.80
C HIS A 3 -1.64 11.41 14.71
N GLU A 4 -1.46 10.13 15.02
CA GLU A 4 -1.01 9.10 14.05
C GLU A 4 -1.86 9.08 12.78
N THR A 5 -3.17 9.35 12.91
CA THR A 5 -4.11 9.54 11.79
C THR A 5 -3.66 10.63 10.81
N ASP A 6 -3.02 11.69 11.29
CA ASP A 6 -2.46 12.75 10.44
C ASP A 6 -1.25 12.25 9.63
N LEU A 7 -0.46 11.30 10.14
CA LEU A 7 0.70 10.75 9.43
C LEU A 7 0.26 9.86 8.28
N ALA A 8 -0.60 8.87 8.53
CA ALA A 8 -1.09 7.96 7.49
C ALA A 8 -1.82 8.71 6.36
N GLN A 9 -2.62 9.73 6.69
CA GLN A 9 -3.30 10.57 5.70
C GLN A 9 -2.30 11.40 4.86
N ARG A 10 -1.24 11.91 5.47
CA ARG A 10 -0.18 12.64 4.74
C ARG A 10 0.64 11.71 3.85
N ILE A 11 0.94 10.49 4.32
CA ILE A 11 1.57 9.44 3.51
C ILE A 11 0.69 9.15 2.29
N LEU A 12 -0.60 8.90 2.49
CA LEU A 12 -1.54 8.61 1.40
C LEU A 12 -1.58 9.73 0.36
N THR A 13 -1.55 10.99 0.80
CA THR A 13 -1.54 12.15 -0.09
C THR A 13 -0.25 12.19 -0.94
N LEU A 14 0.90 11.97 -0.31
CA LEU A 14 2.20 11.97 -0.99
C LEU A 14 2.41 10.72 -1.86
N PHE A 15 1.84 9.59 -1.50
CA PHE A 15 1.96 8.34 -2.24
C PHE A 15 1.48 8.51 -3.68
N PHE A 16 0.32 9.15 -3.90
CA PHE A 16 -0.17 9.42 -5.25
C PHE A 16 0.74 10.39 -6.03
N ASP A 17 1.36 11.37 -5.35
CA ASP A 17 2.36 12.24 -5.98
C ASP A 17 3.61 11.48 -6.44
N PHE A 18 4.02 10.45 -5.70
CA PHE A 18 5.15 9.59 -6.05
C PHE A 18 4.82 8.69 -7.23
N VAL A 19 3.69 7.98 -7.18
CA VAL A 19 3.21 7.12 -8.29
C VAL A 19 3.07 7.92 -9.59
N ALA A 20 2.55 9.15 -9.52
CA ALA A 20 2.38 10.00 -10.71
C ALA A 20 3.72 10.53 -11.28
N ARG A 21 4.78 10.57 -10.47
CA ARG A 21 6.10 11.09 -10.88
C ARG A 21 7.05 9.99 -11.35
N ASP A 22 6.86 8.76 -10.89
CA ASP A 22 7.72 7.64 -11.24
C ASP A 22 7.31 6.98 -12.56
N ILE A 23 7.39 7.77 -13.64
CA ILE A 23 7.30 7.28 -15.02
C ILE A 23 8.74 7.10 -15.51
N GLY A 24 9.39 6.04 -15.02
CA GLY A 24 10.69 5.58 -15.54
C GLY A 24 10.55 4.95 -16.94
N PRO A 25 11.63 4.82 -17.71
CA PRO A 25 11.60 4.33 -19.09
C PRO A 25 11.17 2.86 -19.26
N ASP A 26 11.03 2.12 -18.15
CA ASP A 26 10.74 0.67 -18.15
C ASP A 26 9.26 0.31 -17.95
N ASP A 27 8.35 1.28 -17.83
CA ASP A 27 6.89 1.08 -17.83
C ASP A 27 6.38 0.05 -16.77
N ARG A 28 7.04 -0.02 -15.62
CA ARG A 28 6.73 -0.95 -14.51
C ARG A 28 5.88 -0.35 -13.39
N THR A 29 5.17 0.74 -13.68
CA THR A 29 4.33 1.40 -12.68
C THR A 29 3.11 0.52 -12.38
N PRO A 30 2.92 0.05 -11.14
CA PRO A 30 1.72 -0.70 -10.78
C PRO A 30 0.48 0.18 -10.93
N GLU A 31 -0.62 -0.41 -11.41
CA GLU A 31 -1.89 0.31 -11.51
C GLU A 31 -2.58 0.31 -10.15
N ILE A 32 -2.73 1.48 -9.55
CA ILE A 32 -3.39 1.63 -8.25
C ILE A 32 -4.91 1.59 -8.45
N LEU A 33 -5.56 0.60 -7.84
CA LEU A 33 -7.01 0.40 -7.91
C LEU A 33 -7.73 1.08 -6.75
N ALA A 34 -7.14 1.04 -5.56
CA ALA A 34 -7.62 1.72 -4.37
C ALA A 34 -6.49 1.96 -3.37
N ALA A 35 -6.55 3.05 -2.61
CA ALA A 35 -5.69 3.25 -1.46
C ALA A 35 -6.43 4.04 -0.37
N TRP A 36 -6.28 3.65 0.89
CA TRP A 36 -6.95 4.29 2.02
C TRP A 36 -6.14 4.15 3.31
N VAL A 37 -6.47 5.00 4.28
CA VAL A 37 -6.00 4.88 5.66
C VAL A 37 -6.84 3.82 6.37
N ASP A 38 -6.20 2.77 6.88
CA ASP A 38 -6.82 1.63 7.55
C ASP A 38 -6.60 1.72 9.07
N GLY A 39 -7.39 2.56 9.74
CA GLY A 39 -7.20 2.86 11.16
C GLY A 39 -6.16 3.98 11.39
N ALA A 40 -5.65 4.12 12.61
CA ALA A 40 -4.85 5.31 12.96
C ALA A 40 -3.49 5.38 12.26
N ALA A 41 -2.85 4.24 12.03
CA ALA A 41 -1.44 4.18 11.62
C ALA A 41 -1.18 3.20 10.47
N HIS A 42 -2.20 2.61 9.85
CA HIS A 42 -2.01 1.76 8.69
C HIS A 42 -2.51 2.41 7.40
N LEU A 43 -1.87 2.04 6.31
CA LEU A 43 -2.31 2.34 4.96
C LEU A 43 -2.49 1.03 4.20
N ALA A 44 -3.60 0.91 3.50
CA ALA A 44 -3.90 -0.20 2.62
C ALA A 44 -3.94 0.26 1.16
N VAL A 45 -3.32 -0.51 0.28
CA VAL A 45 -3.28 -0.27 -1.18
C VAL A 45 -3.70 -1.54 -1.89
N ILE A 46 -4.64 -1.44 -2.81
CA ILE A 46 -4.93 -2.47 -3.81
C ILE A 46 -4.35 -2.01 -5.14
N TYR A 47 -3.57 -2.87 -5.77
CA TYR A 47 -2.90 -2.58 -7.03
C TYR A 47 -2.84 -3.80 -7.94
N ARG A 48 -2.76 -3.56 -9.24
CA ARG A 48 -2.44 -4.59 -10.24
C ARG A 48 -0.93 -4.67 -10.39
N SER A 49 -0.38 -5.88 -10.30
CA SER A 49 1.06 -6.10 -10.43
C SER A 49 1.55 -5.69 -11.82
N SER A 50 2.67 -4.96 -11.88
CA SER A 50 3.34 -4.64 -13.15
C SER A 50 4.14 -5.82 -13.72
N PHE A 51 4.33 -6.89 -12.94
CA PHE A 51 5.01 -8.12 -13.38
C PHE A 51 4.04 -9.21 -13.84
N ASP A 52 2.81 -9.19 -13.34
CA ASP A 52 1.72 -10.09 -13.74
C ASP A 52 0.38 -9.34 -13.68
N PRO A 53 -0.09 -8.79 -14.82
CA PRO A 53 -1.30 -7.96 -14.85
C PRO A 53 -2.60 -8.70 -14.48
N ASP A 54 -2.60 -10.04 -14.48
CA ASP A 54 -3.76 -10.81 -14.05
C ASP A 54 -3.87 -10.90 -12.51
N LEU A 55 -2.80 -10.53 -11.78
CA LEU A 55 -2.77 -10.52 -10.32
C LEU A 55 -3.17 -9.17 -9.74
N VAL A 56 -4.20 -9.20 -8.89
CA VAL A 56 -4.60 -8.10 -8.01
C VAL A 56 -4.06 -8.36 -6.61
N LEU A 57 -3.23 -7.44 -6.13
CA LEU A 57 -2.51 -7.55 -4.87
C LEU A 57 -2.99 -6.47 -3.90
N GLY A 58 -2.94 -6.81 -2.62
CA GLY A 58 -3.17 -5.89 -1.51
C GLY A 58 -1.90 -5.75 -0.68
N LEU A 59 -1.53 -4.53 -0.31
CA LEU A 59 -0.48 -4.23 0.65
C LEU A 59 -1.09 -3.48 1.82
N ARG A 60 -0.87 -3.96 3.04
CA ARG A 60 -1.15 -3.19 4.27
C ARG A 60 0.15 -2.89 4.98
N ARG A 61 0.37 -1.62 5.35
CA ARG A 61 1.60 -1.18 6.02
C ARG A 61 1.30 -0.35 7.26
N PHE A 62 2.00 -0.64 8.34
CA PHE A 62 2.01 0.15 9.57
C PHE A 62 3.07 1.26 9.53
N PHE A 63 2.72 2.44 10.01
CA PHE A 63 3.62 3.59 10.10
C PHE A 63 3.61 4.17 11.51
N ASP A 64 4.73 4.01 12.21
CA ASP A 64 4.92 4.57 13.54
C ASP A 64 5.68 5.90 13.47
N ALA A 65 5.00 6.97 13.89
CA ALA A 65 5.59 8.31 13.95
C ALA A 65 6.74 8.40 14.97
N ASP A 66 6.68 7.59 16.04
CA ASP A 66 7.69 7.58 17.10
C ASP A 66 8.98 6.86 16.67
N LEU A 67 8.90 6.02 15.61
CA LEU A 67 10.07 5.47 14.93
C LEU A 67 10.76 6.47 13.97
N GLY A 68 10.24 7.69 13.86
CA GLY A 68 10.83 8.76 13.06
C GLY A 68 10.54 8.66 11.57
N ILE A 69 9.56 7.84 11.17
CA ILE A 69 9.11 7.77 9.78
C ILE A 69 8.36 9.05 9.44
N ASP A 70 8.90 9.83 8.50
CA ASP A 70 8.19 10.97 7.95
C ASP A 70 7.28 10.57 6.77
N ALA A 71 6.32 11.44 6.44
CA ALA A 71 5.31 11.12 5.44
C ALA A 71 5.91 10.87 4.03
N ARG A 72 7.07 11.46 3.73
CA ARG A 72 7.75 11.30 2.44
C ARG A 72 8.41 9.93 2.36
N SER A 73 9.08 9.51 3.42
CA SER A 73 9.77 8.23 3.51
C SER A 73 8.75 7.09 3.48
N GLY A 74 7.65 7.21 4.23
CA GLY A 74 6.56 6.21 4.17
C GLY A 74 5.91 6.10 2.79
N ALA A 75 5.72 7.22 2.08
CA ALA A 75 5.18 7.20 0.72
C ALA A 75 6.13 6.52 -0.28
N ALA A 76 7.45 6.75 -0.15
CA ALA A 76 8.46 6.09 -0.95
C ALA A 76 8.53 4.58 -0.67
N GLU A 77 8.46 4.18 0.60
CA GLU A 77 8.48 2.77 1.01
C GLU A 77 7.30 1.97 0.44
N ILE A 78 6.09 2.57 0.43
CA ILE A 78 4.92 1.95 -0.21
C ILE A 78 5.20 1.78 -1.71
N GLN A 79 5.66 2.84 -2.37
CA GLN A 79 5.91 2.81 -3.82
C GLN A 79 6.96 1.76 -4.19
N GLU A 80 8.05 1.65 -3.44
CA GLU A 80 9.06 0.60 -3.59
C GLU A 80 8.42 -0.78 -3.42
N SER A 81 7.68 -1.00 -2.33
CA SER A 81 7.03 -2.29 -2.01
C SER A 81 6.10 -2.80 -3.11
N ILE A 82 5.36 -1.91 -3.78
CA ILE A 82 4.41 -2.29 -4.84
C ILE A 82 5.03 -2.34 -6.24
N SER A 83 6.25 -1.80 -6.40
CA SER A 83 6.98 -1.78 -7.67
C SER A 83 7.98 -2.94 -7.78
N GLU A 84 8.10 -3.75 -6.73
CA GLU A 84 8.94 -4.95 -6.70
C GLU A 84 8.12 -6.24 -6.92
N PRO A 85 8.71 -7.29 -7.50
CA PRO A 85 8.08 -8.60 -7.54
C PRO A 85 7.90 -9.15 -6.12
N LEU A 86 6.75 -9.77 -5.85
CA LEU A 86 6.52 -10.44 -4.56
C LEU A 86 7.53 -11.55 -4.25
N GLY A 87 8.14 -12.16 -5.27
CA GLY A 87 9.07 -13.28 -5.11
C GLY A 87 8.46 -14.41 -4.27
N ASP A 88 9.21 -14.92 -3.30
CA ASP A 88 8.73 -15.95 -2.36
C ASP A 88 7.61 -15.44 -1.42
N GLY A 89 7.44 -14.11 -1.32
CA GLY A 89 6.40 -13.44 -0.55
C GLY A 89 4.98 -13.85 -0.95
N ILE A 90 4.79 -14.31 -2.19
CA ILE A 90 3.49 -14.82 -2.67
C ILE A 90 2.98 -16.01 -1.85
N ASN A 91 3.87 -16.79 -1.22
CA ASN A 91 3.48 -17.93 -0.39
C ASN A 91 2.94 -17.54 0.99
N PHE A 92 3.06 -16.26 1.37
CA PHE A 92 2.68 -15.72 2.67
C PHE A 92 1.51 -14.73 2.56
N VAL A 93 0.87 -14.64 1.40
CA VAL A 93 -0.30 -13.78 1.19
C VAL A 93 -1.56 -14.42 1.75
N ARG A 94 -2.53 -13.58 2.11
CA ARG A 94 -3.87 -14.02 2.52
C ARG A 94 -4.90 -13.48 1.52
N ALA A 95 -5.71 -14.37 0.95
CA ALA A 95 -6.75 -13.97 0.00
C ALA A 95 -8.00 -13.45 0.74
N ASP A 96 -8.60 -12.37 0.25
CA ASP A 96 -9.95 -11.96 0.66
C ASP A 96 -11.05 -12.62 -0.19
N ALA A 97 -12.31 -12.29 0.12
CA ALA A 97 -13.48 -12.84 -0.58
C ALA A 97 -13.58 -12.39 -2.06
N GLU A 98 -12.92 -11.29 -2.43
CA GLU A 98 -12.91 -10.73 -3.79
C GLU A 98 -11.71 -11.24 -4.60
N GLY A 99 -10.84 -12.06 -3.99
CA GLY A 99 -9.66 -12.65 -4.62
C GLY A 99 -8.41 -11.78 -4.58
N VAL A 100 -8.39 -10.68 -3.81
CA VAL A 100 -7.19 -9.86 -3.61
C VAL A 100 -6.21 -10.61 -2.71
N LEU A 101 -4.96 -10.70 -3.12
CA LEU A 101 -3.89 -11.35 -2.36
C LEU A 101 -3.16 -10.32 -1.48
N TRP A 102 -3.45 -10.34 -0.18
CA TRP A 102 -2.92 -9.38 0.78
C TRP A 102 -1.58 -9.78 1.37
N SER A 103 -0.66 -8.83 1.48
CA SER A 103 0.63 -8.95 2.17
C SER A 103 0.89 -7.77 3.10
N GLY A 104 1.97 -7.86 3.88
CA GLY A 104 2.41 -6.83 4.82
C GLY A 104 1.92 -7.06 6.25
N ASP A 105 1.55 -5.99 6.94
CA ASP A 105 1.26 -5.98 8.38
C ASP A 105 -0.20 -6.38 8.67
N LEU A 106 -0.54 -7.63 8.35
CA LEU A 106 -1.92 -8.15 8.45
C LEU A 106 -2.26 -8.57 9.89
N ASP A 107 -3.40 -8.09 10.40
CA ASP A 107 -4.00 -8.58 11.65
C ASP A 107 -4.83 -9.86 11.40
N ASP A 108 -5.63 -10.31 12.35
CA ASP A 108 -6.59 -11.42 12.15
C ASP A 108 -7.62 -11.06 11.05
N ASP A 109 -8.09 -9.81 11.02
CA ASP A 109 -8.98 -9.28 10.00
C ASP A 109 -8.19 -8.68 8.82
N LEU A 110 -8.68 -8.86 7.59
CA LEU A 110 -8.11 -8.22 6.41
C LEU A 110 -8.57 -6.77 6.28
N PRO A 111 -7.78 -5.90 5.63
CA PRO A 111 -8.20 -4.53 5.36
C PRO A 111 -9.51 -4.52 4.57
N HIS A 112 -10.45 -3.70 5.03
CA HIS A 112 -11.70 -3.47 4.32
C HIS A 112 -11.70 -2.05 3.79
N ALA A 113 -11.87 -1.91 2.48
CA ALA A 113 -12.05 -0.61 1.87
C ALA A 113 -13.25 0.10 2.53
N PRO A 114 -13.16 1.41 2.82
CA PRO A 114 -14.28 2.14 3.36
C PRO A 114 -15.48 2.01 2.43
N SER A 115 -16.64 1.64 2.99
CA SER A 115 -17.89 1.57 2.24
C SER A 115 -18.11 2.91 1.52
N ARG A 116 -18.30 2.88 0.19
CA ARG A 116 -18.71 4.08 -0.56
C ARG A 116 -20.02 4.59 0.06
N GLN A 117 -19.98 5.77 0.68
CA GLN A 117 -21.18 6.51 1.08
C GLN A 117 -21.83 7.16 -0.14
#